data_AF-A0A101CCX2-F1
#
_entry.id   AF-A0A101CCX2-F1
#
_cell.length_a   1.000
_cell.length_b   1.000
_cell.length_c   1.000
_cell.angle_alpha   90.00
_cell.angle_beta   90.00
_cell.angle_gamma   90.00
#
_symmetry.space_group_name_H-M   'P 1'
#
loop_
_entity.id
_entity.type
_entity.pdbx_description
1 polymer ?
#
loop_
_entity_poly.entity_id
_entity_poly.type
_entity_poly.pdbx_seq_one_letter_code
_entity_poly.pdbx_strand_id
1 'polypeptide(L)'
;MINQIIKKNIRLLSERYKHEISYFKNVIVIKNEKNFIEIFPQFNDNILFKYNFEKGIDELKIQDFEIYDLLIKIFRRGELEKVNLNPMHPLNLYDLEEEFGGLNRFEEKLISLMNLKTSYFDIGGNRVLTELYKDILILRDDIGAAKSNVINISNDRI
;
A
#
# COMPACT_ATOMS: atom_id res chain seq x y z
N MET A 1 -7.28 10.39 -14.33
CA MET A 1 -7.00 8.97 -14.71
C MET A 1 -5.95 8.47 -13.74
N ILE A 2 -6.13 7.31 -13.07
CA ILE A 2 -5.15 6.86 -12.06
C ILE A 2 -3.78 6.65 -12.71
N ASN A 3 -2.74 7.23 -12.08
CA ASN A 3 -1.35 7.14 -12.46
C ASN A 3 -0.92 5.68 -12.73
N GLN A 4 -0.16 5.44 -13.80
CA GLN A 4 0.32 4.09 -14.16
C GLN A 4 1.15 3.44 -13.04
N ILE A 5 1.94 4.24 -12.31
CA ILE A 5 2.71 3.79 -11.14
C ILE A 5 1.77 3.29 -10.04
N ILE A 6 0.72 4.07 -9.73
CA ILE A 6 -0.29 3.65 -8.74
C ILE A 6 -0.95 2.34 -9.16
N LYS A 7 -1.36 2.20 -10.42
CA LYS A 7 -1.94 0.94 -10.91
C LYS A 7 -0.99 -0.25 -10.76
N LYS A 8 0.30 -0.07 -11.09
CA LYS A 8 1.34 -1.09 -10.91
C LYS A 8 1.49 -1.46 -9.44
N ASN A 9 1.54 -0.48 -8.55
CA ASN A 9 1.69 -0.70 -7.11
C ASN A 9 0.46 -1.42 -6.52
N ILE A 10 -0.76 -1.02 -6.88
CA ILE A 10 -1.99 -1.73 -6.47
C ILE A 10 -1.95 -3.20 -6.92
N ARG A 11 -1.50 -3.47 -8.16
CA ARG A 11 -1.37 -4.85 -8.66
C ARG A 11 -0.44 -5.68 -7.80
N LEU A 12 0.75 -5.16 -7.52
CA LEU A 12 1.78 -5.82 -6.72
C LEU A 12 1.31 -6.02 -5.27
N LEU A 13 0.64 -5.03 -4.70
CA LEU A 13 0.05 -5.11 -3.37
C LEU A 13 -1.05 -6.18 -3.33
N SER A 14 -1.95 -6.20 -4.33
CA SER A 14 -3.00 -7.23 -4.41
C SER A 14 -2.40 -8.63 -4.51
N GLU A 15 -1.34 -8.81 -5.32
CA GLU A 15 -0.62 -10.07 -5.41
C GLU A 15 0.00 -10.49 -4.06
N ARG A 16 0.68 -9.55 -3.37
CA ARG A 16 1.30 -9.77 -2.04
C ARG A 16 0.29 -10.24 -0.98
N TYR A 17 -0.94 -9.73 -1.03
CA TYR A 17 -1.99 -10.03 -0.06
C TYR A 17 -3.01 -11.07 -0.55
N LYS A 18 -2.76 -11.69 -1.72
CA LYS A 18 -3.59 -12.75 -2.32
C LYS A 18 -5.01 -12.27 -2.67
N HIS A 19 -5.08 -11.11 -3.31
CA HIS A 19 -6.30 -10.57 -3.92
C HIS A 19 -6.20 -10.61 -5.44
N GLU A 20 -7.28 -11.03 -6.07
CA GLU A 20 -7.47 -10.90 -7.51
C GLU A 20 -7.75 -9.45 -7.87
N ILE A 21 -7.19 -9.00 -9.00
CA ILE A 21 -7.39 -7.64 -9.51
C ILE A 21 -7.89 -7.69 -10.95
N SER A 22 -8.86 -6.84 -11.26
CA SER A 22 -9.42 -6.66 -12.60
C SER A 22 -9.52 -5.18 -12.93
N TYR A 23 -9.09 -4.81 -14.14
CA TYR A 23 -9.12 -3.44 -14.63
C TYR A 23 -10.20 -3.29 -15.69
N PHE A 24 -11.20 -2.47 -15.41
CA PHE A 24 -12.23 -2.06 -16.36
C PHE A 24 -12.03 -0.60 -16.76
N LYS A 25 -12.79 -0.12 -17.75
CA LYS A 25 -12.65 1.23 -18.31
C LYS A 25 -12.62 2.33 -17.24
N ASN A 26 -13.51 2.23 -16.24
CA ASN A 26 -13.71 3.27 -15.22
C ASN A 26 -13.58 2.76 -13.77
N VAL A 27 -13.17 1.52 -13.56
CA VAL A 27 -13.11 0.92 -12.22
C VAL A 27 -11.98 -0.10 -12.15
N ILE A 28 -11.27 -0.09 -11.02
CA ILE A 28 -10.40 -1.19 -10.61
C ILE A 28 -11.17 -2.00 -9.57
N VAL A 29 -11.32 -3.30 -9.81
CA VAL A 29 -11.98 -4.22 -8.88
C VAL A 29 -10.92 -5.09 -8.26
N ILE A 30 -10.92 -5.18 -6.93
CA ILE A 30 -10.00 -6.02 -6.16
C ILE A 30 -10.84 -6.90 -5.23
N LYS A 31 -10.60 -8.21 -5.24
CA LYS A 31 -11.38 -9.14 -4.42
C LYS A 31 -10.58 -10.35 -3.95
N ASN A 32 -11.06 -10.97 -2.88
CA ASN A 32 -10.72 -12.34 -2.52
C ASN A 32 -11.98 -12.99 -1.92
N GLU A 33 -11.84 -14.12 -1.22
CA GLU A 33 -12.99 -14.82 -0.60
C GLU A 33 -13.75 -13.96 0.42
N LYS A 34 -13.10 -12.94 0.98
CA LYS A 34 -13.64 -12.09 2.05
C LYS A 34 -13.91 -10.65 1.61
N ASN A 35 -12.96 -10.07 0.87
CA ASN A 35 -12.92 -8.66 0.53
C ASN A 35 -13.43 -8.44 -0.89
N PHE A 36 -14.19 -7.36 -1.07
CA PHE A 36 -14.60 -6.84 -2.35
C PHE A 36 -14.44 -5.32 -2.31
N ILE A 37 -13.64 -4.80 -3.23
CA ILE A 37 -13.21 -3.40 -3.28
C ILE A 37 -13.37 -2.89 -4.72
N GLU A 38 -13.88 -1.68 -4.86
CA GLU A 38 -13.97 -0.98 -6.13
C GLU A 38 -13.35 0.41 -6.02
N ILE A 39 -12.54 0.77 -7.00
CA ILE A 39 -11.80 2.03 -7.04
C ILE A 39 -12.15 2.75 -8.33
N PHE A 40 -12.89 3.85 -8.22
CA PHE A 40 -13.30 4.66 -9.36
C PHE A 40 -12.46 5.94 -9.41
N PRO A 41 -11.65 6.15 -10.46
CA PRO A 41 -10.97 7.41 -10.68
C PRO A 41 -11.98 8.54 -10.84
N GLN A 42 -11.79 9.67 -10.15
CA GLN A 42 -12.54 10.89 -10.36
C GLN A 42 -11.63 12.01 -10.92
N PHE A 43 -12.17 13.22 -11.07
CA PHE A 43 -11.41 14.40 -11.48
C PHE A 43 -10.56 14.94 -10.32
N ASN A 44 -9.46 15.63 -10.65
CA ASN A 44 -8.54 16.29 -9.70
C ASN A 44 -7.98 15.35 -8.63
N ASP A 45 -7.44 14.21 -9.05
CA ASP A 45 -6.78 13.21 -8.19
C ASP A 45 -7.64 12.63 -7.06
N ASN A 46 -8.95 12.88 -7.10
CA ASN A 46 -9.91 12.25 -6.22
C ASN A 46 -10.22 10.84 -6.71
N ILE A 47 -10.47 9.97 -5.74
CA ILE A 47 -10.83 8.58 -5.94
C ILE A 47 -12.09 8.31 -5.13
N LEU A 48 -13.08 7.68 -5.76
CA LEU A 48 -14.17 7.07 -5.04
C LEU A 48 -13.80 5.62 -4.74
N PHE A 49 -13.71 5.30 -3.45
CA PHE A 49 -13.31 4.01 -2.95
C PHE A 49 -14.50 3.35 -2.28
N LYS A 50 -14.90 2.17 -2.76
CA LYS A 50 -15.97 1.37 -2.18
C LYS A 50 -15.43 0.05 -1.69
N TYR A 51 -15.90 -0.43 -0.55
CA TYR A 51 -15.52 -1.74 -0.05
C TYR A 51 -16.60 -2.35 0.84
N ASN A 52 -16.66 -3.68 0.88
CA ASN A 52 -17.56 -4.39 1.78
C ASN A 52 -17.06 -4.39 3.22
N PHE A 53 -17.97 -4.30 4.18
CA PHE A 53 -17.75 -4.50 5.61
C PHE A 53 -18.98 -5.20 6.20
N GLU A 54 -18.97 -5.53 7.49
CA GLU A 54 -19.99 -6.36 8.15
C GLU A 54 -21.44 -5.88 7.91
N LYS A 55 -21.67 -4.56 7.88
CA LYS A 55 -23.02 -3.97 7.72
C LYS A 55 -23.37 -3.58 6.28
N GLY A 56 -22.54 -3.95 5.29
CA GLY A 56 -22.82 -3.68 3.88
C GLY A 56 -21.60 -3.12 3.13
N ILE A 57 -21.81 -2.00 2.42
CA ILE A 57 -20.78 -1.35 1.60
C ILE A 57 -20.53 0.04 2.17
N ASP A 58 -19.26 0.38 2.37
CA ASP A 58 -18.84 1.73 2.72
C ASP A 58 -18.29 2.43 1.47
N GLU A 59 -18.49 3.75 1.40
CA GLU A 59 -18.08 4.58 0.27
C GLU A 59 -17.33 5.81 0.79
N LEU A 60 -16.08 5.97 0.33
CA LEU A 60 -15.18 7.02 0.76
C LEU A 60 -14.67 7.79 -0.46
N LYS A 61 -14.60 9.12 -0.35
CA LYS A 61 -13.88 9.97 -1.29
C LYS A 61 -12.52 10.27 -0.69
N ILE A 62 -11.46 9.91 -1.41
CA ILE A 62 -10.08 10.02 -0.94
C ILE A 62 -9.20 10.66 -2.02
N GLN A 63 -8.02 11.12 -1.62
CA GLN A 63 -6.97 11.50 -2.56
C GLN A 63 -6.16 10.27 -2.98
N ASP A 64 -5.47 10.38 -4.12
CA ASP A 64 -4.68 9.29 -4.69
C ASP A 64 -3.59 8.75 -3.74
N PHE A 65 -2.94 9.60 -2.96
CA PHE A 65 -1.92 9.21 -1.98
C PHE A 65 -2.48 8.43 -0.78
N GLU A 66 -3.79 8.46 -0.53
CA GLU A 66 -4.43 7.77 0.59
C GLU A 66 -4.80 6.33 0.26
N ILE A 67 -4.74 5.97 -1.03
CA ILE A 67 -5.21 4.68 -1.54
C ILE A 67 -4.51 3.49 -0.87
N TYR A 68 -3.20 3.61 -0.62
CA TYR A 68 -2.41 2.53 -0.06
C TYR A 68 -2.75 2.27 1.40
N ASP A 69 -3.07 3.31 2.16
CA ASP A 69 -3.46 3.17 3.57
C ASP A 69 -4.75 2.35 3.71
N LEU A 70 -5.77 2.67 2.89
CA LEU A 70 -7.01 1.89 2.88
C LEU A 70 -6.78 0.46 2.39
N LEU A 71 -6.07 0.27 1.28
CA LEU A 71 -5.84 -1.06 0.73
C LEU A 71 -5.11 -1.96 1.73
N ILE A 72 -4.03 -1.47 2.35
CA ILE A 72 -3.25 -2.26 3.31
C ILE A 72 -4.11 -2.64 4.52
N LYS A 73 -4.93 -1.73 5.05
CA LYS A 73 -5.83 -2.01 6.17
C LYS A 73 -6.89 -3.05 5.80
N ILE A 74 -7.54 -2.91 4.64
CA ILE A 74 -8.56 -3.85 4.17
C ILE A 74 -7.96 -5.21 3.81
N PHE A 75 -6.72 -5.25 3.31
CA PHE A 75 -6.06 -6.51 2.99
C PHE A 75 -5.65 -7.30 4.23
N ARG A 76 -5.40 -6.62 5.35
CA ARG A 76 -4.92 -7.22 6.61
C ARG A 76 -6.00 -7.51 7.64
N ARG A 77 -7.22 -6.99 7.47
CA ARG A 77 -8.30 -7.15 8.46
C ARG A 77 -8.59 -8.61 8.81
N GLY A 78 -8.72 -8.88 10.10
CA GLY A 78 -9.06 -10.21 10.63
C GLY A 78 -10.54 -10.53 10.43
N GLU A 79 -11.41 -9.53 10.54
CA GLU A 79 -12.86 -9.61 10.34
C GLU A 79 -13.31 -8.61 9.25
N LEU A 80 -14.61 -8.47 8.99
CA LEU A 80 -15.13 -7.46 8.06
C LEU A 80 -15.33 -6.11 8.76
N GLU A 81 -14.38 -5.69 9.61
CA GLU A 81 -14.45 -4.40 10.26
C GLU A 81 -14.36 -3.23 9.26
N LYS A 82 -14.94 -2.10 9.66
CA LYS A 82 -14.80 -0.82 8.96
C LYS A 82 -13.38 -0.29 9.19
N VAL A 83 -12.74 0.21 8.14
CA VAL A 83 -11.41 0.80 8.23
C VAL A 83 -11.50 2.32 8.20
N ASN A 84 -10.61 3.00 8.93
CA ASN A 84 -10.46 4.45 8.89
C ASN A 84 -9.07 4.78 8.35
N LEU A 85 -8.94 5.93 7.68
CA LEU A 85 -7.64 6.47 7.28
C LEU A 85 -6.84 6.91 8.51
N ASN A 86 -5.52 6.74 8.45
CA ASN A 86 -4.64 7.33 9.47
C ASN A 86 -4.61 8.86 9.29
N PRO A 87 -4.49 9.64 10.38
CA PRO A 87 -4.67 11.08 10.32
C PRO A 87 -3.51 11.82 9.64
N MET A 88 -2.26 11.36 9.79
CA MET A 88 -1.09 12.09 9.30
C MET A 88 -0.75 11.79 7.83
N HIS A 89 0.35 12.37 7.35
CA HIS A 89 0.85 12.16 5.99
C HIS A 89 1.29 10.71 5.74
N PRO A 90 1.38 10.28 4.47
CA PRO A 90 1.97 9.01 4.11
C PRO A 90 3.43 8.91 4.53
N LEU A 91 3.81 7.72 5.03
CA LEU A 91 5.20 7.38 5.30
C LEU A 91 6.05 7.50 4.02
N ASN A 92 7.30 7.90 4.18
CA ASN A 92 8.28 8.08 3.12
C ASN A 92 9.65 7.52 3.56
N LEU A 93 10.67 7.66 2.70
CA LEU A 93 12.00 7.11 2.99
C LEU A 93 12.66 7.75 4.22
N TYR A 94 12.46 9.06 4.47
CA TYR A 94 13.06 9.72 5.64
C TYR A 94 12.54 9.13 6.96
N ASP A 95 11.31 8.62 6.99
CA ASP A 95 10.77 7.93 8.18
C ASP A 95 11.54 6.63 8.50
N LEU A 96 12.34 6.10 7.56
CA LEU A 96 13.21 4.92 7.75
C LEU A 96 14.59 5.29 8.30
N GLU A 97 14.99 6.56 8.23
CA GLU A 97 16.31 6.99 8.69
C GLU A 97 16.48 6.74 10.20
N GLU A 98 15.46 7.11 10.97
CA GLU A 98 15.41 6.89 12.42
C GLU A 98 15.36 5.40 12.77
N GLU A 99 14.67 4.60 11.96
CA GLU A 99 14.47 3.16 12.20
C GLU A 99 15.73 2.32 11.99
N PHE A 100 16.53 2.66 10.98
CA PHE A 100 17.68 1.87 10.56
C PHE A 100 19.03 2.53 10.88
N GLY A 101 19.02 3.67 11.56
CA GLY A 101 20.24 4.38 11.98
C GLY A 101 21.01 4.97 10.79
N GLY A 102 20.27 5.52 9.82
CA GLY A 102 20.79 6.17 8.62
C GLY A 102 20.30 5.54 7.31
N LEU A 103 19.90 6.38 6.34
CA LEU A 103 19.39 5.93 5.03
C LEU A 103 20.41 5.08 4.27
N ASN A 104 21.68 5.48 4.23
CA ASN A 104 22.72 4.73 3.52
C ASN A 104 22.79 3.24 3.95
N ARG A 105 22.59 2.95 5.25
CA ARG A 105 22.57 1.57 5.76
C ARG A 105 21.33 0.81 5.29
N PHE A 106 20.18 1.48 5.27
CA PHE A 106 18.95 0.92 4.74
C PHE A 106 19.07 0.64 3.24
N GLU A 107 19.67 1.55 2.48
CA GLU A 107 19.90 1.40 1.05
C GLU A 107 20.84 0.23 0.73
N GLU A 108 21.96 0.10 1.44
CA GLU A 108 22.86 -1.06 1.33
C GLU A 108 22.13 -2.37 1.61
N LYS A 109 21.32 -2.41 2.68
CA LYS A 109 20.49 -3.57 3.01
C LYS A 109 19.50 -3.84 1.87
N LEU A 110 18.82 -2.84 1.36
CA LEU A 110 17.83 -2.97 0.29
C LEU A 110 18.46 -3.49 -1.02
N ILE A 111 19.60 -2.94 -1.44
CA ILE A 111 20.36 -3.42 -2.60
C ILE A 111 20.74 -4.90 -2.42
N SER A 112 21.21 -5.28 -1.23
CA SER A 112 21.56 -6.67 -0.94
C SER A 112 20.35 -7.60 -1.07
N LEU A 113 19.17 -7.19 -0.61
CA LEU A 113 17.93 -7.96 -0.70
C LEU A 113 17.42 -8.06 -2.14
N MET A 114 17.52 -6.98 -2.93
CA MET A 114 17.11 -6.97 -4.33
C MET A 114 17.95 -7.92 -5.21
N ASN A 115 19.20 -8.18 -4.83
CA ASN A 115 20.07 -9.14 -5.51
C ASN A 115 19.71 -10.60 -5.22
N LEU A 116 18.87 -10.85 -4.21
CA LEU A 116 18.36 -12.18 -3.92
C LEU A 116 17.19 -12.51 -4.84
N LYS A 117 17.11 -13.74 -5.35
CA LYS A 117 16.03 -14.19 -6.27
C LYS A 117 14.67 -14.39 -5.58
N THR A 118 14.47 -13.86 -4.39
CA THR A 118 13.23 -13.99 -3.62
C THR A 118 12.34 -12.78 -3.86
N SER A 119 11.04 -12.99 -4.01
CA SER A 119 10.07 -11.94 -4.29
C SER A 119 9.58 -11.18 -3.05
N TYR A 120 9.94 -11.62 -1.85
CA TYR A 120 9.45 -11.04 -0.60
C TYR A 120 10.52 -11.06 0.50
N PHE A 121 10.63 -9.95 1.22
CA PHE A 121 11.40 -9.85 2.46
C PHE A 121 10.62 -9.03 3.49
N ASP A 122 10.52 -9.57 4.69
CA ASP A 122 10.17 -8.78 5.86
C ASP A 122 11.44 -8.09 6.36
N ILE A 123 11.53 -6.77 6.19
CA ILE A 123 12.72 -5.99 6.57
C ILE A 123 12.67 -5.66 8.06
N GLY A 124 11.46 -5.64 8.64
CA GLY A 124 11.18 -5.23 10.02
C GLY A 124 11.09 -3.71 10.18
N GLY A 125 11.33 -3.26 11.42
CA GLY A 125 11.19 -1.87 11.87
C GLY A 125 10.54 -1.83 13.25
N ASN A 126 10.77 -0.78 14.02
CA ASN A 126 10.17 -0.62 15.35
C ASN A 126 8.79 0.04 15.22
N ARG A 127 8.72 1.26 14.68
CA ARG A 127 7.46 1.96 14.43
C ARG A 127 7.06 1.83 12.96
N VAL A 128 8.01 2.04 12.03
CA VAL A 128 7.76 1.91 10.59
C VAL A 128 8.07 0.48 10.13
N LEU A 129 7.03 -0.35 10.11
CA LEU A 129 7.13 -1.71 9.60
C LEU A 129 7.35 -1.68 8.09
N THR A 130 8.49 -2.22 7.66
CA THR A 130 8.95 -2.16 6.28
C THR A 130 8.99 -3.56 5.67
N GLU A 131 8.34 -3.71 4.52
CA GLU A 131 8.37 -4.94 3.73
C GLU A 131 8.84 -4.63 2.32
N LEU A 132 9.65 -5.52 1.74
CA LEU A 132 9.99 -5.49 0.32
C LEU A 132 9.21 -6.59 -0.40
N TYR A 133 8.46 -6.21 -1.43
CA TYR A 133 7.82 -7.16 -2.33
C TYR A 133 8.13 -6.83 -3.77
N LYS A 134 8.91 -7.71 -4.43
CA LYS A 134 9.47 -7.49 -5.76
C LYS A 134 10.18 -6.13 -5.84
N ASP A 135 9.56 -5.16 -6.51
CA ASP A 135 10.08 -3.81 -6.76
C ASP A 135 9.26 -2.72 -6.05
N ILE A 136 8.56 -3.06 -4.96
CA ILE A 136 7.90 -2.09 -4.09
C ILE A 136 8.33 -2.25 -2.63
N LEU A 137 8.52 -1.13 -1.96
CA LEU A 137 8.56 -1.04 -0.50
C LEU A 137 7.16 -0.75 0.01
N ILE A 138 6.70 -1.54 0.98
CA ILE A 138 5.44 -1.35 1.68
C ILE A 138 5.78 -0.85 3.07
N LEU A 139 5.37 0.39 3.37
CA LEU A 139 5.62 1.04 4.66
C LEU A 139 4.31 1.12 5.44
N ARG A 140 4.34 0.73 6.72
CA ARG A 140 3.19 0.82 7.62
C ARG A 140 3.61 1.39 8.96
N ASP A 141 2.76 2.22 9.54
CA ASP A 141 2.95 2.70 10.92
C ASP A 141 2.27 1.72 11.88
N ASP A 142 3.05 1.09 12.76
CA ASP A 142 2.54 0.16 13.77
C ASP A 142 1.61 0.85 14.78
N ILE A 143 1.84 2.15 15.03
CA ILE A 143 1.06 2.96 15.97
C ILE A 143 -0.22 3.51 15.31
N GLY A 144 -0.27 3.52 13.98
CA GLY A 144 -1.43 4.01 13.22
C GLY A 144 -1.56 5.54 13.16
N ALA A 145 -0.47 6.29 13.33
CA ALA A 145 -0.50 7.76 13.21
C ALA A 145 -0.34 8.22 11.75
N ALA A 146 0.67 7.70 11.06
CA ALA A 146 0.98 7.99 9.65
C ALA A 146 0.29 7.04 8.69
N LYS A 147 -0.12 7.55 7.52
CA LYS A 147 -0.74 6.71 6.47
C LYS A 147 0.30 5.72 5.93
N SER A 148 -0.14 4.48 5.75
CA SER A 148 0.68 3.47 5.08
C SER A 148 0.95 3.89 3.64
N ASN A 149 2.12 3.55 3.11
CA ASN A 149 2.53 3.96 1.76
C ASN A 149 3.21 2.83 0.99
N VAL A 150 3.24 2.96 -0.33
CA VAL A 150 3.93 2.05 -1.24
C VAL A 150 4.87 2.83 -2.15
N ILE A 151 6.17 2.58 -2.02
CA ILE A 151 7.23 3.28 -2.77
C ILE A 151 7.75 2.34 -3.86
N ASN A 152 7.96 2.87 -5.07
CA ASN A 152 8.39 2.09 -6.21
C ASN A 152 9.90 2.22 -6.45
N ILE A 153 10.66 1.18 -6.11
CA ILE A 153 12.13 1.21 -6.20
C ILE A 153 12.65 0.96 -7.63
N SER A 154 11.79 0.61 -8.59
CA SER A 154 12.20 0.43 -10.00
C SER A 154 12.29 1.74 -10.78
N ASN A 155 11.54 2.76 -10.36
CA ASN A 155 11.48 4.07 -11.01
C ASN A 155 12.20 5.14 -10.19
N ASP A 156 12.08 5.08 -8.87
CA ASP A 156 12.84 5.91 -7.95
C ASP A 156 14.16 5.17 -7.71
N ARG A 157 15.17 5.46 -8.55
CA ARG A 157 16.53 5.00 -8.26
C ARG A 157 16.88 5.56 -6.88
N ILE A 158 17.18 4.65 -5.97
CA ILE A 158 17.88 4.93 -4.72
C ILE A 158 19.25 5.48 -5.09
#